data_AF-A0A956QDR2-F1
#
_entry.id   AF-A0A956QDR2-F1
#
_cell.length_a   1.000
_cell.length_b   1.000
_cell.length_c   1.000
_cell.angle_alpha   90.00
_cell.angle_beta   90.00
_cell.angle_gamma   90.00
#
_symmetry.space_group_name_H-M   'P 1'
#
loop_
_entity.id
_entity.type
_entity.pdbx_description
1 polymer ?
#
loop_
_entity_poly.entity_id
_entity_poly.type
_entity_poly.pdbx_seq_one_letter_code
_entity_poly.pdbx_strand_id
1 'polypeptide(L)'
;MANFSNSQAILYAPAGGDPWKALSGTTHLGVGAHPDDLEFMGWHPILECFDDPTKSFSGVIVSDGRSAPRAGRYAGHDDQAMVEVRRKEQQHAAVTG
;
A
#
# COMPACT_ATOMS: atom_id res chain seq x y z
N MET A 1 -16.11 5.24 -12.66
CA MET A 1 -15.09 4.34 -12.08
C MET A 1 -13.92 4.31 -13.04
N ALA A 2 -12.69 4.53 -12.57
CA ALA A 2 -11.55 4.35 -13.45
C ALA A 2 -11.31 2.84 -13.65
N ASN A 3 -11.09 2.43 -14.89
CA ASN A 3 -10.69 1.06 -15.20
C ASN A 3 -9.17 0.99 -15.06
N PHE A 4 -8.69 0.21 -14.08
CA PHE A 4 -7.29 -0.16 -14.07
C PHE A 4 -6.99 -1.08 -15.26
N SER A 5 -5.80 -0.94 -15.85
CA SER A 5 -5.32 -1.85 -16.89
C SER A 5 -5.09 -3.27 -16.36
N ASN A 6 -4.76 -3.39 -15.07
CA ASN A 6 -4.70 -4.66 -14.35
C ASN A 6 -6.03 -4.89 -13.60
N SER A 7 -6.75 -5.96 -13.94
CA SER A 7 -8.03 -6.31 -13.31
C SER A 7 -7.92 -6.72 -11.85
N GLN A 8 -6.72 -7.05 -11.37
CA GLN A 8 -6.43 -7.37 -9.96
C GLN A 8 -5.94 -6.15 -9.17
N ALA A 9 -5.82 -4.98 -9.80
CA ALA A 9 -5.44 -3.76 -9.10
C ALA A 9 -6.52 -3.36 -8.10
N ILE A 10 -6.09 -2.85 -6.96
CA ILE A 10 -6.96 -2.44 -5.86
C ILE A 10 -6.64 -1.00 -5.51
N LEU A 11 -7.69 -0.21 -5.32
CA LEU A 11 -7.58 1.11 -4.71
C LEU A 11 -8.18 1.04 -3.31
N TYR A 12 -7.41 1.44 -2.30
CA TYR A 12 -7.77 1.32 -0.90
C TYR A 12 -7.65 2.69 -0.21
N ALA A 13 -8.65 3.04 0.60
CA ALA A 13 -8.64 4.23 1.44
C ALA A 13 -8.71 3.81 2.92
N PRO A 14 -7.66 4.05 3.72
CA PRO A 14 -7.59 3.58 5.11
C PRO A 14 -8.65 4.23 6.02
N ALA A 15 -9.01 5.48 5.74
CA ALA A 15 -10.09 6.19 6.46
C ALA A 15 -11.51 5.77 6.00
N GLY A 16 -11.63 4.82 5.07
CA GLY A 16 -12.90 4.48 4.41
C GLY A 16 -13.36 5.56 3.41
N GLY A 17 -14.62 5.47 2.99
CA GLY A 17 -15.22 6.40 2.01
C GLY A 17 -14.85 6.10 0.55
N ASP A 18 -15.01 7.10 -0.33
CA ASP A 18 -14.68 6.97 -1.75
C ASP A 18 -13.16 7.10 -1.95
N PRO A 19 -12.48 6.02 -2.37
CA PRO A 19 -11.03 6.04 -2.52
C PRO A 19 -10.55 6.96 -3.66
N TRP A 20 -11.38 7.24 -4.67
CA TRP A 20 -11.03 8.19 -5.73
C TRP A 20 -11.01 9.63 -5.21
N LYS A 21 -11.93 9.95 -4.31
CA LYS A 21 -11.94 11.24 -3.63
C LYS A 21 -10.71 11.41 -2.75
N ALA A 22 -10.33 10.38 -1.99
CA ALA A 22 -9.11 10.40 -1.18
C ALA A 22 -7.86 10.63 -2.05
N LEU A 23 -7.74 9.89 -3.16
CA LEU A 23 -6.62 10.02 -4.10
C LEU A 23 -6.50 11.44 -4.68
N SER A 24 -7.62 12.12 -4.96
CA SER A 24 -7.61 13.49 -5.49
C SER A 24 -7.01 14.54 -4.55
N GLY A 25 -6.94 14.24 -3.25
CA GLY A 25 -6.36 15.12 -2.22
C GLY A 25 -4.86 14.90 -1.97
N THR A 26 -4.22 14.00 -2.73
CA THR A 26 -2.81 13.62 -2.56
C THR A 26 -1.89 14.83 -2.63
N THR A 27 -1.06 15.03 -1.61
CA THR A 27 0.03 16.02 -1.66
C THR A 27 1.39 15.36 -1.90
N HIS A 28 1.59 14.14 -1.40
CA HIS A 28 2.79 13.34 -1.59
C HIS A 28 2.43 11.99 -2.22
N LEU A 29 3.08 11.65 -3.33
CA LEU A 29 2.88 10.38 -4.01
C LEU A 29 4.17 9.55 -3.95
N GLY A 30 4.09 8.39 -3.31
CA GLY A 30 5.14 7.38 -3.33
C GLY A 30 4.82 6.26 -4.32
N VAL A 31 5.83 5.78 -5.06
CA VAL A 31 5.71 4.61 -5.93
C VAL A 31 6.78 3.60 -5.55
N GLY A 32 6.36 2.46 -4.99
CA GLY A 32 7.20 1.34 -4.60
C GLY A 32 6.99 0.14 -5.53
N ALA A 33 8.03 -0.65 -5.76
CA ALA A 33 7.91 -1.88 -6.51
C ALA A 33 7.20 -2.96 -5.68
N HIS A 34 7.59 -3.10 -4.42
CA HIS A 34 7.10 -4.15 -3.52
C HIS A 34 6.35 -3.54 -2.32
N PRO A 35 5.42 -4.30 -1.74
CA PRO A 35 4.94 -3.98 -0.40
C PRO A 35 6.13 -3.90 0.55
N ASP A 36 6.18 -2.91 1.45
CA ASP A 36 7.33 -2.50 2.32
C ASP A 36 8.31 -1.45 1.76
N ASP A 37 8.39 -1.24 0.44
CA ASP A 37 9.32 -0.28 -0.16
C ASP A 37 9.08 1.16 0.37
N LEU A 38 7.80 1.56 0.48
CA LEU A 38 7.42 2.90 0.92
C LEU A 38 7.67 3.11 2.41
N GLU A 39 7.46 2.08 3.22
CA GLU A 39 7.71 2.13 4.66
C GLU A 39 9.20 2.27 4.96
N PHE A 40 10.09 1.65 4.16
CA PHE A 40 11.54 1.79 4.34
C PHE A 40 12.13 3.05 3.70
N MET A 41 11.71 3.39 2.48
CA MET A 41 12.33 4.48 1.71
C MET A 41 11.59 5.81 1.83
N GLY A 42 10.28 5.76 2.07
CA GLY A 42 9.37 6.90 2.11
C GLY A 42 8.91 7.28 3.52
N TRP A 43 9.54 6.76 4.58
CA TRP A 43 9.11 7.03 5.96
C TRP A 43 9.03 8.54 6.29
N HIS A 44 9.96 9.35 5.77
CA HIS A 44 9.99 10.78 6.08
C HIS A 44 8.75 11.54 5.55
N PRO A 45 8.39 11.48 4.24
CA PRO A 45 7.16 12.11 3.74
C PRO A 45 5.88 11.46 4.31
N ILE A 46 5.93 10.18 4.70
CA ILE A 46 4.81 9.52 5.41
C ILE A 46 4.59 10.20 6.76
N LEU A 47 5.62 10.34 7.60
CA LEU A 47 5.52 11.02 8.89
C LEU A 47 5.11 12.49 8.74
N GLU A 48 5.63 13.18 7.73
CA GLU A 48 5.22 14.57 7.45
C GLU A 48 3.72 14.69 7.17
N CYS A 49 3.14 13.74 6.42
CA CYS A 49 1.70 13.71 6.16
C CYS A 49 0.90 13.21 7.36
N PHE A 50 1.48 12.38 8.21
CA PHE A 50 0.85 11.90 9.44
C PHE A 50 0.69 13.04 10.46
N ASP A 51 1.71 13.88 10.62
CA ASP A 51 1.73 14.97 11.60
C ASP A 51 0.97 16.23 11.14
N ASP A 52 0.72 16.40 9.85
CA ASP A 52 0.05 17.57 9.27
C ASP A 52 -1.27 17.18 8.56
N PRO A 53 -2.44 17.51 9.14
CA PRO A 53 -3.74 17.13 8.58
C PRO A 53 -4.08 17.84 7.27
N THR A 54 -3.28 18.83 6.84
CA THR A 54 -3.42 19.49 5.53
C THR A 54 -2.67 18.76 4.42
N LYS A 55 -1.82 17.78 4.78
CA LYS A 55 -1.05 16.95 3.85
C LYS A 55 -1.61 15.53 3.81
N SER A 56 -1.37 14.84 2.72
CA SER A 56 -1.77 13.45 2.57
C SER A 56 -0.77 12.69 1.70
N PHE A 57 -0.46 11.48 2.13
CA PHE A 57 0.40 10.56 1.40
C PHE A 57 -0.45 9.49 0.71
N SER A 58 -0.24 9.32 -0.59
CA SER A 58 -0.77 8.18 -1.35
C SER A 58 0.37 7.31 -1.83
N GLY A 59 0.23 6.00 -1.63
CA GLY A 59 1.20 5.00 -2.09
C GLY A 59 0.68 4.19 -3.28
N VAL A 60 1.54 3.97 -4.27
CA VAL A 60 1.33 3.00 -5.35
C VAL A 60 2.34 1.88 -5.18
N ILE A 61 1.85 0.65 -5.01
CA ILE A 61 2.70 -0.55 -5.02
C ILE A 61 2.47 -1.28 -6.34
N VAL A 62 3.55 -1.45 -7.11
CA VAL A 62 3.47 -1.95 -8.50
C VAL A 62 3.30 -3.47 -8.57
N SER A 63 3.85 -4.21 -7.61
CA SER A 63 3.76 -5.68 -7.53
C SER A 63 2.95 -6.15 -6.32
N ASP A 64 2.52 -7.40 -6.36
CA ASP A 64 1.70 -8.01 -5.32
C ASP A 64 2.51 -8.73 -4.22
N GLY A 65 3.84 -8.71 -4.32
CA GLY A 65 4.74 -9.36 -3.36
C GLY A 65 4.66 -10.89 -3.37
N ARG A 66 4.14 -11.53 -4.44
CA ARG A 66 3.98 -13.00 -4.51
C ARG A 66 5.25 -13.79 -4.20
N SER A 67 6.42 -13.26 -4.56
CA SER A 67 7.73 -13.90 -4.39
C SER A 67 8.44 -13.49 -3.09
N ALA A 68 7.72 -12.89 -2.14
CA ALA A 68 8.30 -12.49 -0.85
C ALA A 68 8.92 -13.69 -0.12
N PRO A 69 9.98 -13.48 0.69
CA PRO A 69 10.66 -14.55 1.40
C PRO A 69 9.71 -15.38 2.28
N ARG A 70 9.81 -16.70 2.16
CA ARG A 70 8.99 -17.66 2.91
C ARG A 70 9.84 -18.36 3.96
N ALA A 71 9.97 -17.73 5.12
CA ALA A 71 10.60 -18.31 6.29
C ALA A 71 9.64 -18.31 7.48
N GLY A 72 9.91 -19.15 8.47
CA GLY A 72 9.14 -19.21 9.71
C GLY A 72 7.64 -19.38 9.46
N ARG A 73 6.83 -18.42 9.93
CA ARG A 73 5.36 -18.46 9.84
C ARG A 73 4.81 -18.59 8.41
N TYR A 74 5.61 -18.26 7.40
CA TYR A 74 5.21 -18.30 5.99
C TYR A 74 5.73 -19.51 5.22
N ALA A 75 6.44 -20.44 5.86
CA ALA A 75 7.09 -21.56 5.18
C ALA A 75 6.12 -22.45 4.36
N GLY A 76 4.85 -22.54 4.78
CA GLY A 76 3.81 -23.31 4.09
C GLY A 76 2.92 -22.50 3.13
N HIS A 77 3.20 -21.22 2.89
CA HIS A 77 2.38 -20.39 2.01
C HIS A 77 2.77 -20.61 0.54
N ASP A 78 1.77 -20.73 -0.33
CA ASP A 78 1.97 -20.62 -1.78
C ASP A 78 2.02 -19.15 -2.23
N ASP A 79 2.14 -18.92 -3.54
CA ASP A 79 2.19 -17.58 -4.13
C ASP A 79 0.93 -16.76 -3.81
N GLN A 80 -0.26 -17.36 -3.91
CA GLN A 80 -1.51 -16.64 -3.70
C GLN A 80 -1.73 -16.31 -2.23
N ALA A 81 -1.39 -17.24 -1.34
CA ALA A 81 -1.40 -17.01 0.10
C ALA A 81 -0.45 -15.87 0.48
N MET A 82 0.74 -15.79 -0.14
CA MET A 82 1.67 -14.68 0.10
C MET A 82 1.13 -13.33 -0.42
N VAL A 83 0.47 -13.30 -1.57
CA VAL A 83 -0.17 -12.08 -2.09
C VAL A 83 -1.22 -11.55 -1.09
N GLU A 84 -2.07 -12.42 -0.56
CA GLU A 84 -3.10 -12.02 0.40
C GLU A 84 -2.51 -11.55 1.73
N VAL A 85 -1.43 -12.18 2.20
CA VAL A 85 -0.68 -11.72 3.37
C VAL A 85 -0.11 -10.32 3.12
N ARG A 86 0.63 -10.14 2.02
CA ARG A 86 1.33 -8.88 1.72
C ARG A 86 0.36 -7.73 1.49
N ARG A 87 -0.79 -8.01 0.87
CA ARG A 87 -1.89 -7.04 0.73
C ARG A 87 -2.41 -6.58 2.09
N LYS A 88 -2.68 -7.50 3.01
CA LYS A 88 -3.17 -7.16 4.36
C LYS A 88 -2.13 -6.36 5.15
N GLU A 89 -0.87 -6.71 5.04
CA GLU A 89 0.24 -5.96 5.65
C GLU A 89 0.32 -4.54 5.10
N GLN A 90 0.23 -4.36 3.78
CA GLN A 90 0.28 -3.02 3.16
C GLN A 90 -0.94 -2.16 3.52
N GLN A 91 -2.13 -2.76 3.58
CA GLN A 91 -3.34 -2.06 4.03
C GLN A 91 -3.23 -1.64 5.50
N HIS A 92 -2.64 -2.50 6.35
CA HIS A 92 -2.40 -2.16 7.75
C HIS A 92 -1.36 -1.04 7.91
N ALA A 93 -0.29 -1.05 7.11
CA ALA A 93 0.69 0.03 7.07
C ALA A 93 0.02 1.36 6.70
N ALA A 94 -0.82 1.37 5.65
CA ALA A 94 -1.57 2.57 5.24
C ALA A 94 -2.52 3.13 6.32
N VAL A 95 -3.00 2.31 7.26
CA VAL A 95 -3.79 2.76 8.42
C VAL A 95 -2.90 3.35 9.52
N THR A 96 -1.69 2.81 9.68
CA THR A 96 -0.82 3.14 10.81
C THR A 96 -0.04 4.44 10.57
N GLY A 97 0.31 4.73 9.31
CA GLY A 97 1.29 5.77 8.98
C GLY A 97 2.68 5.17 9.03
#